data_AF-Q9T570-F1
#
_entry.id   AF-Q9T570-F1
#
_cell.length_a   1.000
_cell.length_b   1.000
_cell.length_c   1.000
_cell.angle_alpha   90.00
_cell.angle_beta   90.00
_cell.angle_gamma   90.00
#
_symmetry.space_group_name_H-M   'P 1'
#
loop_
_entity.id
_entity.type
_entity.pdbx_description
1 polymer ?
#
loop_
_entity_poly.entity_id
_entity_poly.type
_entity_poly.pdbx_seq_one_letter_code
_entity_poly.pdbx_strand_id
1 'polypeptide(L)' 'QILTGLFLAMHYTSDTMTAFSSVTHICRDVNYGWIIRYMHANGASMFFICLFMHVGRGLYYGSYTFLETWNIGVILLL' A
#
# COMPACT_ATOMS: atom_id res chain seq x y z
N GLN A 1 4.64 -1.23 2.95
CA GLN A 1 3.75 -2.03 2.09
C GLN A 1 4.18 -3.49 2.00
N ILE A 2 5.28 -3.85 1.33
CA ILE A 2 5.72 -5.26 1.21
C ILE A 2 6.02 -5.89 2.59
N LEU A 3 6.98 -5.32 3.34
CA LEU A 3 7.37 -5.87 4.65
C LEU A 3 6.20 -5.91 5.64
N THR A 4 5.56 -4.76 5.87
CA THR A 4 4.38 -4.65 6.73
C THR A 4 3.25 -5.60 6.31
N GLY A 5 3.03 -5.77 5.01
CA GLY A 5 1.97 -6.63 4.48
C GLY A 5 2.28 -8.10 4.71
N LEU A 6 3.53 -8.52 4.52
CA LEU A 6 3.97 -9.89 4.83
C LEU A 6 3.77 -10.21 6.32
N PHE A 7 4.14 -9.28 7.21
CA PHE A 7 3.92 -9.45 8.65
C PHE A 7 2.43 -9.56 9.02
N LEU A 8 1.57 -8.76 8.40
CA LEU A 8 0.12 -8.89 8.59
C LEU A 8 -0.42 -10.21 8.05
N ALA A 9 0.07 -10.66 6.88
CA ALA A 9 -0.35 -11.91 6.24
C ALA A 9 -0.02 -13.15 7.08
N MET A 10 1.06 -13.14 7.87
CA MET A 10 1.39 -14.23 8.80
C MET A 10 0.35 -14.42 9.91
N HIS A 11 -0.49 -13.42 10.18
CA HIS A 11 -1.49 -13.45 11.27
C HIS A 11 -2.94 -13.29 10.78
N TYR A 12 -3.15 -13.03 9.49
CA TYR A 12 -4.47 -12.83 8.90
C TYR A 12 -5.07 -14.16 8.43
N THR A 13 -6.39 -14.32 8.61
CA THR A 13 -7.16 -15.45 8.07
C THR A 13 -8.15 -14.94 7.03
N SER A 14 -8.18 -15.57 5.84
CA SER A 14 -9.04 -15.15 4.72
C SER A 14 -10.46 -15.71 4.76
N ASP A 15 -10.78 -16.57 5.73
CA ASP A 15 -12.12 -17.12 5.91
C ASP A 15 -13.10 -16.04 6.40
N THR A 16 -14.27 -15.95 5.75
CA THR A 16 -15.26 -14.87 6.01
C THR A 16 -15.74 -14.81 7.46
N MET A 17 -15.76 -15.93 8.19
CA MET A 17 -16.19 -15.97 9.59
C MET A 17 -15.11 -15.43 10.53
N THR A 18 -13.84 -15.39 10.10
CA THR A 18 -12.69 -15.03 10.96
C THR A 18 -11.86 -13.85 10.45
N ALA A 19 -12.11 -13.35 9.23
CA ALA A 19 -11.33 -12.27 8.63
C ALA A 19 -11.32 -11.00 9.49
N PHE A 20 -12.47 -10.59 10.01
CA PHE A 20 -12.54 -9.40 10.86
C PHE A 20 -11.86 -9.63 12.22
N SER A 21 -12.13 -10.78 12.85
CA SER A 21 -11.58 -11.09 14.18
C SER A 21 -10.06 -11.24 14.14
N SER A 22 -9.49 -11.81 13.08
CA SER A 22 -8.02 -11.92 12.92
C SER A 22 -7.35 -10.54 12.82
N VAL A 23 -7.94 -9.56 12.15
CA VAL A 23 -7.43 -8.18 12.14
C VAL A 23 -7.50 -7.53 13.53
N THR A 24 -8.56 -7.80 14.30
CA THR A 24 -8.64 -7.29 15.68
C THR A 24 -7.61 -7.95 16.60
N HIS A 25 -7.37 -9.24 16.44
CA HIS A 25 -6.33 -10.00 17.14
C HIS A 25 -4.94 -9.44 16.83
N ILE A 26 -4.63 -9.14 15.56
CA ILE A 26 -3.39 -8.46 15.17
C ILE A 26 -3.21 -7.16 15.94
N CYS A 27 -4.25 -6.34 16.06
CA CYS A 27 -4.11 -5.03 16.70
C CYS A 27 -4.00 -5.10 18.23
N ARG A 28 -4.59 -6.12 18.87
CA ARG A 28 -4.71 -6.19 20.34
C ARG A 28 -3.71 -7.14 20.99
N ASP A 29 -3.43 -8.26 20.33
CA ASP A 29 -2.77 -9.40 20.97
C ASP A 29 -1.40 -9.71 20.34
N VAL A 30 -1.14 -9.28 19.09
CA VAL A 30 0.18 -9.40 18.46
C VAL A 30 1.08 -8.24 18.89
N ASN A 31 2.30 -8.57 19.33
CA ASN A 31 3.31 -7.58 19.72
C ASN A 31 3.55 -6.56 18.60
N TYR A 32 3.34 -5.28 18.90
CA TYR A 32 3.42 -4.17 17.93
C TYR A 32 2.49 -4.31 16.71
N GLY A 33 1.50 -5.22 16.74
CA GLY A 33 0.65 -5.46 15.60
C GLY A 33 -0.22 -4.25 15.23
N TRP A 34 -0.63 -3.43 16.22
CA TRP A 34 -1.35 -2.18 15.97
C TRP A 34 -0.53 -1.21 15.10
N ILE A 35 0.74 -0.97 15.45
CA ILE A 35 1.57 0.00 14.72
C ILE A 35 1.89 -0.53 13.32
N ILE A 36 2.13 -1.83 13.17
CA ILE A 36 2.35 -2.47 11.86
C ILE A 36 1.09 -2.32 10.98
N ARG A 37 -0.10 -2.59 11.54
CA ARG A 37 -1.38 -2.47 10.84
C ARG A 37 -1.65 -1.03 10.40
N TYR A 38 -1.49 -0.06 11.29
CA TYR A 38 -1.73 1.34 10.95
C TYR A 38 -0.65 1.91 10.03
N MET A 39 0.60 1.45 10.12
CA MET A 39 1.65 1.82 9.18
C MET A 39 1.36 1.27 7.77
N HIS A 40 0.84 0.04 7.65
CA HIS A 40 0.42 -0.50 6.36
C HIS A 40 -0.75 0.28 5.74
N ALA A 41 -1.74 0.64 6.56
CA ALA A 41 -2.91 1.41 6.14
C ALA A 41 -2.53 2.83 5.70
N ASN A 42 -1.84 3.59 6.55
CA ASN A 42 -1.40 4.95 6.20
C ASN A 42 -0.33 4.95 5.10
N GLY A 43 0.50 3.89 5.03
CA GLY A 43 1.45 3.68 3.95
C GLY A 43 0.77 3.58 2.58
N ALA A 44 -0.46 3.06 2.49
CA ALA A 44 -1.24 3.07 1.26
C ALA A 44 -1.63 4.49 0.83
N SER A 45 -2.11 5.32 1.76
CA SER A 45 -2.42 6.73 1.46
C SER A 45 -1.18 7.51 1.03
N MET A 46 -0.05 7.33 1.73
CA MET A 46 1.22 7.96 1.35
C MET A 46 1.69 7.51 -0.04
N PHE A 47 1.49 6.24 -0.39
CA PHE A 47 1.81 5.72 -1.72
C PHE A 47 1.03 6.48 -2.82
N PHE A 48 -0.27 6.69 -2.64
CA PHE A 48 -1.07 7.47 -3.59
C PHE A 48 -0.68 8.95 -3.64
N ILE A 49 -0.35 9.56 -2.49
CA ILE A 49 0.17 10.94 -2.48
C ILE A 49 1.45 11.03 -3.32
N CYS A 50 2.39 10.10 -3.14
CA CYS A 50 3.60 10.02 -3.94
C CYS A 50 3.31 9.81 -5.43
N LEU A 51 2.37 8.92 -5.79
CA LEU A 51 2.00 8.66 -7.18
C LEU A 51 1.40 9.90 -7.85
N PHE A 52 0.46 10.59 -7.20
CA PHE A 52 -0.15 11.77 -7.79
C PHE A 52 0.84 12.93 -7.94
N MET A 53 1.72 13.13 -6.95
CA MET A 53 2.83 14.09 -7.09
C MET A 53 3.78 13.68 -8.22
N HIS A 54 4.09 12.39 -8.36
CA HIS A 54 4.96 11.88 -9.42
C HIS A 54 4.38 12.13 -10.82
N VAL A 55 3.09 11.80 -11.02
CA VAL A 55 2.36 12.08 -12.27
C VAL A 55 2.30 13.58 -12.53
N GLY A 56 1.93 14.39 -11.53
CA GLY A 56 1.85 15.85 -11.66
C GLY A 56 3.18 16.47 -12.07
N ARG A 57 4.30 16.02 -11.49
CA ARG A 57 5.65 16.43 -11.90
C ARG A 57 5.92 16.01 -13.35
N GLY A 58 5.58 14.77 -13.72
CA GLY A 58 5.77 14.26 -15.08
C GLY A 58 5.00 15.06 -16.14
N LEU A 59 3.79 15.52 -15.81
CA LEU A 59 3.01 16.42 -16.67
C LEU A 59 3.64 17.82 -16.74
N TYR A 60 4.01 18.40 -15.60
CA TYR A 60 4.56 19.76 -15.52
C TYR A 60 5.87 19.94 -16.30
N TYR A 61 6.77 18.95 -16.23
CA TYR A 61 8.07 18.99 -16.92
C TYR A 61 8.08 18.27 -18.27
N GLY A 62 6.91 17.86 -18.80
CA GLY A 62 6.82 17.18 -20.09
C GLY A 62 7.48 15.80 -20.13
N SER A 63 7.70 15.14 -18.99
CA SER A 63 8.37 13.83 -18.92
C SER A 63 7.58 12.70 -19.60
N TYR A 64 6.30 12.92 -19.92
CA TYR A 64 5.48 11.97 -20.69
C TYR A 64 5.97 11.77 -22.13
N THR A 65 6.90 12.59 -22.64
CA THR A 65 7.53 12.37 -23.95
C THR A 65 8.42 11.11 -23.99
N PHE A 66 8.87 10.62 -22.83
CA PHE A 66 9.52 9.31 -22.71
C PHE A 66 8.45 8.22 -22.74
N LEU A 67 7.93 7.94 -23.94
CA LEU A 67 6.70 7.16 -24.15
C LEU A 67 6.73 5.78 -23.46
N GLU A 68 7.85 5.08 -23.56
CA GLU A 68 8.03 3.74 -22.98
C GLU A 68 7.97 3.80 -21.45
N THR A 69 8.69 4.77 -20.85
CA THR A 69 8.69 4.99 -19.40
C THR A 69 7.32 5.46 -18.91
N TRP A 70 6.67 6.35 -19.65
CA TRP A 70 5.36 6.88 -19.31
C TRP A 70 4.28 5.79 -19.37
N ASN A 71 4.25 4.98 -20.43
CA ASN A 71 3.28 3.90 -20.58
C ASN A 71 3.46 2.82 -19.50
N ILE A 72 4.70 2.46 -19.14
CA ILE A 72 4.95 1.59 -17.99
C ILE A 72 4.46 2.24 -16.69
N GLY A 73 4.69 3.54 -16.52
CA GLY A 73 4.19 4.30 -15.36
C GLY A 73 2.66 4.29 -15.24
N VAL A 74 1.93 4.39 -16.36
CA VAL A 74 0.47 4.27 -16.39
C VAL A 74 0.03 2.86 -15.99
N ILE A 75 0.73 1.81 -16.45
CA ILE A 75 0.45 0.43 -16.02
C ILE A 75 0.73 0.25 -14.52
N LEU A 76 1.78 0.85 -13.97
CA LEU A 76 2.10 0.78 -12.54
C LEU A 76 1.10 1.54 -11.65
N LEU A 77 0.39 2.53 -12.22
CA LEU A 77 -0.65 3.29 -11.52
C LEU A 77 -1.98 2.51 -11.43
N LEU A 78 -2.27 1.67 -12.43
CA LEU A 78 -3.48 0.84 -12.53
C LEU A 78 -3.36 -0.43 -11.68
#